data_AF-A0A7R9GL41-F1
#
_entry.id   AF-A0A7R9GL41-F1
#
_cell.length_a   1.000
_cell.length_b   1.000
_cell.length_c   1.000
_cell.angle_alpha   90.00
_cell.angle_beta   90.00
_cell.angle_gamma   90.00
#
_symmetry.space_group_name_H-M   'P 1'
#
loop_
_entity.id
_entity.type
_entity.pdbx_description
1 polymer ?
#
loop_
_entity_poly.entity_id
_entity_poly.type
_entity_poly.pdbx_seq_one_letter_code
_entity_poly.pdbx_strand_id
1 'polypeptide(L)' 'MKVTYPDFLLYELLEWSLFAEPECLLTFPRLEAFRRRIESLPPVRTYIDSNVHQMATDREQSSFWNKAG' A
#
# COMPACT_ATOMS: atom_id res chain seq x y z
N MET A 1 -7.63 0.35 18.48
CA MET A 1 -6.20 0.05 18.26
C MET A 1 -5.49 1.35 17.99
N LYS A 2 -4.34 1.59 18.62
CA LYS A 2 -3.52 2.79 18.36
C LYS A 2 -2.59 2.48 17.20
N VAL A 3 -2.66 3.27 16.14
CA VAL A 3 -1.76 3.15 14.98
C VAL A 3 -0.42 3.79 15.34
N THR A 4 0.66 3.15 14.92
CA THR A 4 2.04 3.53 15.18
C THR A 4 2.84 3.57 13.88
N TYR A 5 4.04 4.14 13.90
CA TYR A 5 4.88 4.24 12.71
C TYR A 5 5.17 2.88 12.02
N PRO A 6 5.50 1.79 12.74
CA PRO A 6 5.70 0.47 12.12
C PRO A 6 4.49 -0.06 11.35
N ASP A 7 3.27 0.34 11.70
CA ASP A 7 2.07 -0.08 10.96
C ASP A 7 2.08 0.47 9.52
N PHE A 8 2.65 1.66 9.32
CA PHE A 8 2.79 2.26 7.98
C PHE A 8 3.89 1.57 7.16
N LEU A 9 4.99 1.14 7.78
CA LEU A 9 6.02 0.34 7.11
C LEU A 9 5.48 -1.01 6.65
N LEU A 10 4.66 -1.66 7.49
CA LEU A 10 4.00 -2.91 7.10
C LEU A 10 2.97 -2.68 5.99
N TYR A 11 2.19 -1.61 6.07
CA TYR A 11 1.25 -1.24 5.01
C TYR A 11 1.96 -1.06 3.67
N GLU A 12 3.05 -0.29 3.63
CA GLU A 12 3.85 -0.07 2.42
C GLU A 12 4.40 -1.38 1.85
N LEU A 13 4.97 -2.26 2.69
CA LEU A 13 5.45 -3.57 2.26
C LEU A 13 4.34 -4.43 1.63
N LEU A 14 3.13 -4.40 2.19
CA LEU A 14 1.99 -5.14 1.65
C LEU A 14 1.53 -4.58 0.30
N GLU A 15 1.55 -3.26 0.11
CA GLU A 15 1.23 -2.64 -1.18
C GLU A 15 2.23 -3.06 -2.27
N TRP A 16 3.53 -3.08 -1.97
CA TRP A 16 4.55 -3.61 -2.90
C TRP A 16 4.36 -5.10 -3.21
N SER A 17 3.94 -5.88 -2.21
CA SER A 17 3.65 -7.31 -2.39
C SER A 17 2.46 -7.53 -3.33
N LEU A 18 1.38 -6.74 -3.19
CA LEU A 18 0.22 -6.77 -4.07
C LEU A 18 0.54 -6.26 -5.48
N PHE A 19 1.41 -5.27 -5.61
CA PHE A 19 1.90 -4.81 -6.91
C PHE A 19 2.67 -5.92 -7.64
N ALA A 20 3.49 -6.69 -6.93
CA ALA A 20 4.23 -7.81 -7.51
C ALA A 20 3.35 -9.05 -7.79
N GLU A 21 2.41 -9.36 -6.90
CA GLU A 21 1.48 -10.50 -7.00
C GLU A 21 0.10 -10.11 -6.42
N PRO A 22 -0.89 -9.77 -7.28
CA PRO A 22 -2.17 -9.21 -6.85
C PRO A 22 -2.99 -10.11 -5.91
N GLU A 23 -2.78 -11.42 -5.97
CA GLU A 23 -3.54 -12.40 -5.20
C GLU A 23 -2.83 -12.84 -3.90
N CYS A 24 -1.65 -12.26 -3.60
CA CYS A 24 -0.79 -12.75 -2.51
C CYS A 24 -1.43 -12.68 -1.12
N LEU A 25 -2.45 -11.85 -0.90
CA LEU A 25 -3.15 -11.71 0.39
C LEU A 25 -4.44 -12.53 0.52
N LEU A 26 -4.91 -13.19 -0.55
CA LEU A 26 -6.16 -13.96 -0.52
C LEU A 26 -6.16 -15.05 0.56
N THR A 27 -5.00 -15.68 0.81
CA THR A 27 -4.82 -16.72 1.83
C THR A 27 -4.50 -16.16 3.23
N PHE A 28 -4.34 -14.84 3.36
CA PHE A 28 -3.98 -14.15 4.60
C PHE A 28 -5.02 -13.10 5.00
N PRO A 29 -6.25 -13.50 5.38
CA PRO A 29 -7.36 -12.58 5.64
C PRO A 29 -7.08 -11.58 6.78
N ARG A 30 -6.16 -11.90 7.71
CA ARG A 30 -5.72 -10.98 8.75
C ARG A 30 -4.85 -9.85 8.23
N LEU A 31 -4.01 -10.12 7.22
CA LEU A 31 -3.18 -9.10 6.58
C LEU A 31 -4.02 -8.21 5.67
N GLU A 32 -4.95 -8.80 4.91
CA GLU A 32 -5.97 -8.08 4.14
C GLU A 32 -6.77 -7.12 5.05
N ALA A 33 -7.26 -7.61 6.19
CA ALA A 33 -8.00 -6.79 7.15
C ALA A 33 -7.13 -5.71 7.82
N PHE A 34 -5.84 -5.97 8.05
CA PHE A 34 -4.90 -4.97 8.55
C PHE A 34 -4.72 -3.83 7.55
N ARG A 35 -4.47 -4.17 6.27
CA ARG A 35 -4.30 -3.21 5.18
C ARG A 35 -5.52 -2.30 5.05
N ARG A 36 -6.71 -2.90 4.94
CA ARG A 36 -8.00 -2.17 4.85
C ARG A 36 -8.26 -1.26 6.05
N ARG A 37 -7.82 -1.65 7.25
CA ARG A 37 -7.93 -0.80 8.45
C ARG A 37 -7.07 0.46 8.34
N ILE A 38 -5.85 0.36 7.81
CA ILE A 38 -4.98 1.53 7.58
C ILE A 38 -5.59 2.45 6.51
N GLU A 39 -6.06 1.89 5.40
CA GLU A 39 -6.73 2.65 4.32
C GLU A 39 -8.01 3.36 4.80
N SER A 40 -8.70 2.80 5.78
CA SER A 40 -9.93 3.38 6.33
C SER A 40 -9.70 4.58 7.26
N LEU A 41 -8.45 4.86 7.65
CA LEU A 41 -8.14 6.02 8.48
C LEU A 41 -8.42 7.30 7.67
N PRO A 42 -9.23 8.26 8.16
CA PRO A 42 -9.61 9.44 7.38
C PRO A 42 -8.43 10.19 6.72
N PRO A 43 -7.32 10.52 7.42
CA PRO A 43 -6.20 11.22 6.78
C PRO A 43 -5.49 10.36 5.72
N VAL A 44 -5.43 9.03 5.92
CA VAL A 44 -4.84 8.11 4.94
C VAL A 44 -5.74 8.01 3.71
N ARG A 45 -7.05 7.86 3.92
CA ARG A 45 -8.01 7.79 2.84
C ARG A 45 -7.98 9.05 1.98
N THR A 46 -7.98 10.23 2.62
CA THR A 46 -7.83 11.52 1.91
C THR A 46 -6.53 11.59 1.11
N TYR A 47 -5.43 11.06 1.63
CA TYR A 47 -4.16 11.02 0.90
C TYR A 47 -4.23 10.06 -0.30
N ILE A 48 -4.70 8.82 -0.12
CA ILE A 48 -4.83 7.82 -1.17
C ILE A 48 -5.72 8.31 -2.32
N ASP A 49 -6.86 8.95 -1.99
CA ASP A 49 -7.79 9.49 -2.99
C ASP A 49 -7.26 10.77 -3.67
N SER A 50 -6.07 11.28 -3.31
CA SER A 50 -5.49 12.50 -3.87
C SER A 50 -4.63 12.25 -5.12
N ASN A 51 -4.59 13.24 -6.03
CA ASN A 51 -3.70 13.20 -7.19
C ASN A 51 -2.21 13.08 -6.82
N VAL A 52 -1.82 13.56 -5.64
CA VAL A 52 -0.43 13.49 -5.16
C VAL A 52 -0.01 12.03 -4.95
N HIS A 53 -0.91 11.21 -4.39
CA HIS A 53 -0.66 9.79 -4.22
C HIS A 53 -0.55 9.07 -5.56
N GLN A 54 -1.49 9.31 -6.48
CA GLN A 54 -1.44 8.72 -7.83
C GLN A 54 -0.12 9.03 -8.55
N MET A 55 0.31 10.29 -8.55
CA MET A 55 1.57 10.69 -9.17
C MET A 55 2.80 10.03 -8.52
N ALA A 56 2.79 9.85 -7.20
CA ALA A 56 3.86 9.15 -6.49
C ALA A 56 3.93 7.68 -6.92
N THR A 57 2.79 6.99 -6.92
CA THR A 57 2.66 5.59 -7.35
C THR A 57 3.13 5.39 -8.79
N ASP A 58 2.70 6.26 -9.72
CA ASP A 58 3.10 6.18 -11.13
C ASP A 58 4.62 6.32 -11.30
N ARG A 59 5.23 7.25 -10.55
CA ARG A 59 6.68 7.49 -10.56
C ARG A 59 7.46 6.30 -10.02
N GLU A 60 7.00 5.71 -8.92
CA GLU A 60 7.66 4.58 -8.26
C GLU A 60 7.60 3.32 -9.12
N GLN A 61 6.42 3.00 -9.66
CA GLN A 61 6.25 1.85 -10.55
C GLN A 61 7.05 2.02 -11.85
N SER A 62 7.07 3.22 -12.44
CA SER A 62 7.92 3.51 -13.61
C SER A 62 9.40 3.28 -13.29
N SER A 63 9.87 3.75 -12.13
CA SER A 63 11.26 3.52 -11.71
C SER A 63 11.57 2.04 -11.48
N PHE A 64 10.61 1.26 -10.98
CA PHE A 64 10.78 -0.16 -10.76
C PHE A 64 10.96 -0.90 -12.10
N TRP A 65 10.04 -0.69 -13.06
CA TRP A 65 10.12 -1.32 -14.38
C TRP A 65 11.38 -0.95 -15.15
N ASN A 66 11.84 0.30 -15.05
CA ASN A 66 13.09 0.75 -15.68
C ASN A 66 14.36 0.08 -15.11
N LYS A 67 14.31 -0.43 -13.87
CA LYS A 67 15.43 -1.14 -13.23
C LYS A 67 15.33 -2.65 -13.36
N ALA A 68 14.14 -3.17 -13.63
CA ALA A 68 13.88 -4.60 -13.75
C ALA A 68 14.16 -5.15 -15.17
N GLY A 69 14.20 -4.28 -16.19
CA GLY A 69 14.66 -4.59 -17.55
C GLY A 69 16.13 -4.27 -17.76
#